data_AF-A0A662BFB2-F1
#
_entry.id   AF-A0A662BFB2-F1
#
_cell.length_a   1.000
_cell.length_b   1.000
_cell.length_c   1.000
_cell.angle_alpha   90.00
_cell.angle_beta   90.00
_cell.angle_gamma   90.00
#
_symmetry.space_group_name_H-M   'P 1'
#
loop_
_entity.id
_entity.type
_entity.pdbx_description
1 polymer ?
#
loop_
_entity_poly.entity_id
_entity_poly.type
_entity_poly.pdbx_seq_one_letter_code
_entity_poly.pdbx_strand_id
1 'polypeptide(L)'
;MRFNYARISKYDMMKLFAHCIPVFFLLFPCLVYSQDIGLQHNDTNDGIFTAVTDETVFEFIDATGELVLLKNHGGLLPLDANQINSIVLIGATSGEIINNFGDSIFLYTASGVNMINDVKPLDSSIVYIGQGVNGFSAKYYNNQKAAGSPAKFTTDKYIDFNWGTSIPYKKLDSTTFSVQWDATLIPTHGPVKVKLIHNDGCRLYLDGKLIIDAWETGPVRMDSAWMNIEKGKSYNLQIDYFSDGGHALIKFGFDYLKEFLVRDAVEKARRADIAVVLVGQPLIYNGNGSVEAKYIIPVQSELIRAVYEANPNTIVVLQTDYAVDIEEWAFDIPSIIQAWTPKQESGTVIAEVLFGQINPDGKLPFTWAMNENQNFDARFPFGHGLSYTTFGIGKLMMNRSRDGSGWTATVEIRNVGDRAGTETLQLYVRNPESDAGVAEKDLKAFKMVTLFPGQKKTVAIKVPYSSFEYYDAESSSRAIDPGKYRILIGTSAEDIKLIKTIELRQEYIDQYYDQN
;
A
#
# COMPACT_ATOMS: atom_id res chain seq x y z
N MET A 1 21.66 -69.53 -12.64
CA MET A 1 22.08 -69.31 -14.04
C MET A 1 22.56 -67.87 -14.16
N ARG A 2 23.79 -67.69 -14.65
CA ARG A 2 24.44 -66.39 -14.89
C ARG A 2 23.64 -65.61 -15.93
N PHE A 3 23.35 -64.34 -15.67
CA PHE A 3 23.01 -63.37 -16.71
C PHE A 3 24.03 -62.23 -16.71
N ASN A 4 24.38 -61.81 -17.92
CA ASN A 4 25.62 -61.16 -18.32
C ASN A 4 25.77 -59.71 -17.85
N TYR A 5 26.98 -59.35 -17.40
CA TYR A 5 27.48 -57.98 -17.44
C TYR A 5 27.64 -57.55 -18.91
N ALA A 6 26.73 -56.73 -19.41
CA ALA A 6 26.99 -55.97 -20.62
C ALA A 6 28.05 -54.90 -20.29
N ARG A 7 29.19 -54.95 -21.00
CA ARG A 7 30.20 -53.88 -20.97
C ARG A 7 29.57 -52.61 -21.53
N ILE A 8 29.19 -51.68 -20.65
CA ILE A 8 28.89 -50.30 -21.04
C ILE A 8 30.18 -49.73 -21.66
N SER A 9 30.10 -49.24 -22.89
CA SER A 9 31.27 -48.67 -23.55
C SER A 9 31.71 -47.39 -22.83
N LYS A 10 33.01 -47.05 -22.86
CA LYS A 10 33.52 -45.76 -22.34
C LYS A 10 32.74 -44.56 -22.91
N TYR A 11 32.21 -44.70 -24.13
CA TYR A 11 31.43 -43.70 -24.83
C TYR A 11 30.02 -43.50 -24.24
N ASP A 12 29.38 -44.58 -23.79
CA ASP A 12 28.05 -44.53 -23.15
C ASP A 12 28.13 -43.99 -21.71
N MET A 13 29.21 -44.27 -20.96
CA MET A 13 29.45 -43.60 -19.67
C MET A 13 29.72 -42.10 -19.83
N MET A 14 30.44 -41.68 -20.89
CA MET A 14 30.65 -40.25 -21.17
C MET A 14 29.35 -39.52 -21.56
N LYS A 15 28.43 -40.18 -22.26
CA LYS A 15 27.09 -39.61 -22.55
C LYS A 15 26.22 -39.50 -21.31
N LEU A 16 26.27 -40.48 -20.39
CA LEU A 16 25.59 -40.39 -19.09
C LEU A 16 26.14 -39.24 -18.25
N PHE A 17 27.47 -39.07 -18.20
CA PHE A 17 28.11 -37.93 -17.52
C PHE A 17 27.76 -36.59 -18.17
N ALA A 18 27.73 -36.51 -19.50
CA ALA A 18 27.38 -35.28 -20.24
C ALA A 18 25.91 -34.84 -20.04
N HIS A 19 24.99 -35.76 -19.74
CA HIS A 19 23.60 -35.44 -19.39
C HIS A 19 23.39 -35.13 -17.91
N CYS A 20 24.30 -35.55 -17.02
CA CYS A 20 24.23 -35.25 -15.58
C CYS A 20 24.95 -33.96 -15.17
N ILE A 21 25.93 -33.47 -15.95
CA ILE A 21 26.67 -32.23 -15.64
C ILE A 21 25.77 -31.00 -15.50
N PRO A 22 24.77 -30.74 -16.39
CA PRO A 22 23.87 -29.58 -16.22
C PRO A 22 23.01 -29.68 -14.96
N VAL A 23 22.57 -30.89 -14.63
CA VAL A 23 21.75 -31.17 -13.44
C VAL A 23 22.57 -31.00 -12.16
N PHE A 24 23.84 -31.39 -12.19
CA PHE A 24 24.76 -31.18 -11.07
C PHE A 24 25.03 -29.69 -10.83
N PHE A 25 25.27 -28.89 -11.87
CA PHE A 25 25.48 -27.44 -11.74
C PHE A 25 24.21 -26.69 -11.30
N LEU A 26 23.02 -27.17 -11.64
CA LEU A 26 21.74 -26.60 -11.19
C LEU A 26 21.40 -26.97 -9.75
N LEU A 27 21.75 -28.19 -9.30
CA LEU A 27 21.42 -28.68 -7.96
C LEU A 27 22.47 -28.34 -6.90
N PHE A 28 23.74 -28.12 -7.30
CA PHE A 28 24.83 -27.83 -6.37
C PHE A 28 24.59 -26.56 -5.52
N PRO A 29 24.10 -25.43 -6.09
CA PRO A 29 23.75 -24.26 -5.29
C PRO A 29 22.65 -24.56 -4.27
N CYS A 30 21.62 -25.31 -4.68
CA CYS A 30 20.54 -25.74 -3.78
C CYS A 30 21.05 -26.68 -2.68
N LEU A 31 22.02 -27.55 -2.99
CA LEU A 31 22.60 -28.48 -2.02
C LEU A 31 23.48 -27.75 -0.99
N VAL A 32 24.31 -26.81 -1.45
CA VAL A 32 25.12 -25.94 -0.58
C VAL A 32 24.20 -25.12 0.31
N TYR A 33 23.17 -24.49 -0.27
CA TYR A 33 22.18 -23.75 0.49
C TYR A 33 21.47 -24.64 1.53
N SER A 34 21.07 -25.87 1.16
CA SER A 34 20.43 -26.82 2.08
C SER A 34 21.34 -27.23 3.25
N GLN A 35 22.65 -27.27 3.04
CA GLN A 35 23.62 -27.49 4.12
C GLN A 35 23.76 -26.25 5.01
N ASP A 36 23.86 -25.07 4.40
CA ASP A 36 23.98 -23.80 5.13
C ASP A 36 22.76 -23.54 6.05
N ILE A 37 21.56 -23.92 5.61
CA ILE A 37 20.33 -23.79 6.42
C ILE A 37 19.99 -25.05 7.25
N GLY A 38 20.91 -26.03 7.33
CA GLY A 38 20.82 -27.17 8.25
C GLY A 38 19.81 -28.26 7.89
N LEU A 39 19.25 -28.29 6.68
CA LEU A 39 18.22 -29.25 6.25
C LEU A 39 18.71 -30.69 6.04
N GLN A 40 20.02 -30.96 6.17
CA GLN A 40 20.61 -32.29 5.95
C GLN A 40 20.82 -33.10 7.24
N HIS A 41 20.49 -32.57 8.42
CA HIS A 41 20.54 -33.34 9.67
C HIS A 41 19.26 -34.16 9.89
N ASN A 42 19.42 -35.44 10.21
CA ASN A 42 18.33 -36.42 10.43
C ASN A 42 17.49 -36.19 11.71
N ASP A 43 17.66 -35.06 12.41
CA ASP A 43 16.88 -34.72 13.60
C ASP A 43 15.70 -33.82 13.20
N THR A 44 14.71 -34.38 12.51
CA THR A 44 13.48 -33.65 12.11
C THR A 44 12.46 -33.49 13.23
N ASN A 45 12.89 -33.39 14.50
CA ASN A 45 11.98 -33.32 15.65
C ASN A 45 12.02 -32.02 16.46
N ASP A 46 12.88 -31.07 16.12
CA ASP A 46 12.77 -29.71 16.66
C ASP A 46 11.84 -28.91 15.73
N GLY A 47 10.53 -29.10 15.91
CA GLY A 47 9.54 -28.22 15.30
C GLY A 47 9.91 -26.77 15.61
N ILE A 48 9.79 -25.90 14.61
CA ILE A 48 9.89 -24.44 14.79
C ILE A 48 8.90 -24.07 15.89
N PHE A 49 9.39 -23.86 17.10
CA PHE A 49 8.61 -23.23 18.15
C PHE A 49 8.41 -21.79 17.69
N THR A 50 7.22 -21.48 17.16
CA THR A 50 6.79 -20.09 17.04
C THR A 50 6.78 -19.53 18.45
N ALA A 51 7.72 -18.62 18.73
CA ALA A 51 7.65 -17.80 19.91
C ALA A 51 6.48 -16.82 19.72
N VAL A 52 5.27 -17.24 20.07
CA VAL A 52 4.01 -16.47 19.97
C VAL A 52 4.05 -15.15 20.79
N THR A 53 5.17 -14.83 21.44
CA THR A 53 5.31 -13.65 22.32
C THR A 53 6.07 -12.47 21.70
N ASP A 54 6.65 -12.60 20.49
CA ASP A 54 7.47 -11.51 19.91
C ASP A 54 6.95 -10.96 18.56
N GLU A 55 6.08 -11.67 17.83
CA GLU A 55 5.59 -11.19 16.52
C GLU A 55 4.85 -9.84 16.62
N THR A 56 4.02 -9.65 17.65
CA THR A 56 3.32 -8.37 17.89
C THR A 56 4.26 -7.24 18.27
N VAL A 57 5.35 -7.53 19.00
CA VAL A 57 6.37 -6.53 19.34
C VAL A 57 7.16 -6.12 18.10
N PHE A 58 7.53 -7.09 17.25
CA PHE A 58 8.19 -6.81 15.98
C PHE A 58 7.28 -6.01 15.03
N GLU A 59 6.01 -6.40 14.88
CA GLU A 59 5.05 -5.66 14.04
C GLU A 59 4.82 -4.24 14.56
N PHE A 60 4.75 -4.06 15.89
CA PHE A 60 4.66 -2.74 16.49
C PHE A 60 5.90 -1.89 16.16
N ILE A 61 7.12 -2.40 16.42
CA ILE A 61 8.37 -1.70 16.14
C ILE A 61 8.48 -1.34 14.65
N ASP A 62 8.16 -2.28 13.77
CA ASP A 62 8.17 -2.09 12.32
C ASP A 62 7.20 -0.97 11.93
N ALA A 63 5.93 -1.05 12.37
CA ALA A 63 4.93 -0.03 12.11
C ALA A 63 5.31 1.35 12.67
N THR A 64 5.96 1.42 13.86
CA THR A 64 6.40 2.70 14.44
C THR A 64 7.47 3.41 13.60
N GLY A 65 8.44 2.66 13.07
CA GLY A 65 9.54 3.19 12.27
C GLY A 65 9.18 3.43 10.80
N GLU A 66 8.11 2.81 10.32
CA GLU A 66 7.64 2.95 8.94
C GLU A 66 6.81 4.23 8.74
N LEU A 67 5.97 4.63 9.71
CA LEU A 67 5.02 5.74 9.54
C LEU A 67 5.74 7.07 9.25
N VAL A 68 5.34 7.73 8.15
CA VAL A 68 5.93 9.01 7.72
C VAL A 68 4.94 10.14 7.92
N LEU A 69 5.29 11.11 8.77
CA LEU A 69 4.54 12.37 8.84
C LEU A 69 4.93 13.26 7.65
N LEU A 70 4.06 13.34 6.64
CA LEU A 70 4.33 14.05 5.39
C LEU A 70 4.11 15.55 5.54
N LYS A 71 3.04 15.95 6.22
CA LYS A 71 2.65 17.34 6.39
C LYS A 71 2.04 17.54 7.78
N ASN A 72 2.34 18.67 8.40
CA ASN A 72 1.76 19.09 9.68
C ASN A 72 1.76 20.61 9.82
N HIS A 73 0.99 21.29 8.98
CA HIS A 73 0.88 22.74 8.99
C HIS A 73 -0.04 23.22 10.12
N GLY A 74 0.32 24.34 10.76
CA GLY A 74 -0.46 24.92 11.86
C GLY A 74 -0.29 24.19 13.20
N GLY A 75 0.52 23.13 13.26
CA GLY A 75 0.81 22.41 14.50
C GLY A 75 -0.37 21.61 15.05
N LEU A 76 -1.27 21.13 14.18
CA LEU A 76 -2.43 20.34 14.58
C LEU A 76 -2.01 19.04 15.29
N LEU A 77 -0.93 18.40 14.83
CA LEU A 77 -0.34 17.24 15.48
C LEU A 77 0.91 17.61 16.30
N PRO A 78 1.19 16.94 17.43
CA PRO A 78 0.33 15.92 18.06
C PRO A 78 -0.90 16.54 18.73
N LEU A 79 -1.99 15.77 18.82
CA LEU A 79 -3.22 16.15 19.51
C LEU A 79 -3.00 16.24 21.02
N ASP A 80 -3.55 17.29 21.65
CA ASP A 80 -3.61 17.41 23.11
C ASP A 80 -4.96 16.86 23.60
N ALA A 81 -4.93 15.70 24.25
CA ALA A 81 -6.11 15.04 24.82
C ALA A 81 -6.85 15.90 25.86
N ASN A 82 -6.23 16.95 26.41
CA ASN A 82 -6.87 17.87 27.35
C ASN A 82 -7.61 19.03 26.65
N GLN A 83 -7.37 19.22 25.34
CA GLN A 83 -7.97 20.31 24.55
C GLN A 83 -9.05 19.82 23.59
N ILE A 84 -9.18 18.51 23.41
CA ILE A 84 -10.20 17.91 22.55
C ILE A 84 -11.10 16.99 23.37
N ASN A 85 -12.39 17.01 23.05
CA ASN A 85 -13.39 16.15 23.67
C ASN A 85 -13.88 15.07 22.71
N SER A 86 -13.66 15.25 21.41
CA SER A 86 -14.27 14.40 20.39
C SER A 86 -13.44 14.26 19.12
N ILE A 87 -13.45 13.04 18.57
CA ILE A 87 -12.80 12.70 17.31
C ILE A 87 -13.80 11.96 16.44
N VAL A 88 -13.85 12.27 15.13
CA VAL A 88 -14.48 11.39 14.15
C VAL A 88 -13.40 10.60 13.40
N LEU A 89 -13.55 9.28 13.39
CA LEU A 89 -12.77 8.37 12.54
C LEU A 89 -13.60 8.02 11.30
N ILE A 90 -13.09 8.36 10.12
CA ILE A 90 -13.78 8.22 8.84
C ILE A 90 -12.93 7.33 7.96
N GLY A 91 -13.41 6.14 7.61
CA GLY A 91 -12.57 5.18 6.89
C GLY A 91 -13.02 3.75 7.09
N ALA A 92 -12.74 2.88 6.12
CA ALA A 92 -13.10 1.47 6.24
C ALA A 92 -12.30 0.72 7.31
N THR A 93 -11.11 1.22 7.65
CA THR A 93 -10.21 0.73 8.72
C THR A 93 -10.39 1.45 10.04
N SER A 94 -11.36 2.37 10.16
CA SER A 94 -11.59 3.10 11.41
C SER A 94 -11.79 2.15 12.61
N GLY A 95 -12.39 0.98 12.37
CA GLY A 95 -12.55 -0.11 13.32
C GLY A 95 -11.28 -0.56 14.04
N GLU A 96 -10.13 -0.51 13.35
CA GLU A 96 -8.83 -0.96 13.87
C GLU A 96 -8.22 0.05 14.84
N ILE A 97 -8.66 1.31 14.82
CA ILE A 97 -8.08 2.41 15.60
C ILE A 97 -8.94 2.73 16.84
N ILE A 98 -10.26 2.53 16.77
CA ILE A 98 -11.23 2.91 17.82
C ILE A 98 -10.80 2.43 19.20
N ASN A 99 -10.29 1.20 19.31
CA ASN A 99 -9.96 0.57 20.59
C ASN A 99 -8.73 1.19 21.29
N ASN A 100 -8.02 2.11 20.63
CA ASN A 100 -6.79 2.72 21.11
C ASN A 100 -6.97 4.13 21.68
N PHE A 101 -8.20 4.66 21.67
CA PHE A 101 -8.51 5.93 22.33
C PHE A 101 -9.07 5.68 23.74
N GLY A 102 -8.62 6.50 24.70
CA GLY A 102 -9.12 6.40 26.08
C GLY A 102 -10.58 6.86 26.22
N ASP A 103 -11.25 6.38 27.27
CA ASP A 103 -12.68 6.62 27.56
C ASP A 103 -13.07 8.10 27.69
N SER A 104 -12.10 9.00 27.86
CA SER A 104 -12.32 10.44 28.01
C SER A 104 -12.61 11.16 26.70
N ILE A 105 -12.35 10.55 25.54
CA ILE A 105 -12.57 11.15 24.21
C ILE A 105 -13.78 10.48 23.57
N PHE A 106 -14.78 11.28 23.22
CA PHE A 106 -15.95 10.77 22.51
C PHE A 106 -15.60 10.45 21.05
N LEU A 107 -15.79 9.19 20.66
CA LEU A 107 -15.54 8.75 19.28
C LEU A 107 -16.82 8.72 18.45
N TYR A 108 -16.82 9.46 17.36
CA TYR A 108 -17.71 9.23 16.23
C TYR A 108 -17.01 8.31 15.23
N THR A 109 -17.79 7.46 14.57
CA THR A 109 -17.29 6.64 13.46
C THR A 109 -18.18 6.84 12.24
N ALA A 110 -17.57 7.01 11.09
CA ALA A 110 -18.25 7.00 9.80
C ALA A 110 -17.54 5.99 8.90
N SER A 111 -18.34 5.19 8.17
CA SER A 111 -17.78 4.31 7.16
C SER A 111 -17.10 5.17 6.08
N GLY A 112 -15.87 4.79 5.73
CA GLY A 112 -15.20 5.34 4.55
C GLY A 112 -15.74 4.73 3.28
N VAL A 113 -15.14 5.10 2.15
CA VAL A 113 -15.51 4.54 0.84
C VAL A 113 -14.55 3.42 0.45
N ASN A 114 -15.04 2.17 0.39
CA ASN A 114 -14.33 0.96 -0.04
C ASN A 114 -15.05 0.29 -1.22
N MET A 115 -14.40 0.19 -2.39
CA MET A 115 -15.11 -0.22 -3.63
C MET A 115 -15.72 -1.64 -3.60
N ILE A 116 -15.19 -2.60 -2.83
CA ILE A 116 -15.71 -3.98 -2.82
C ILE A 116 -16.92 -4.14 -1.90
N ASN A 117 -16.97 -3.40 -0.79
CA ASN A 117 -18.01 -3.55 0.23
C ASN A 117 -19.12 -2.50 0.11
N ASP A 118 -18.92 -1.48 -0.71
CA ASP A 118 -19.83 -0.34 -0.81
C ASP A 118 -20.86 -0.45 -1.94
N VAL A 119 -21.33 -1.67 -2.19
CA VAL A 119 -22.64 -1.84 -2.78
C VAL A 119 -23.54 -2.34 -1.68
N LYS A 120 -24.32 -1.42 -1.09
CA LYS A 120 -25.39 -1.80 -0.18
C LYS A 120 -26.36 -2.62 -1.02
N PRO A 121 -26.60 -3.89 -0.67
CA PRO A 121 -27.53 -4.71 -1.43
C PRO A 121 -28.86 -3.97 -1.55
N LEU A 122 -29.43 -3.98 -2.74
CA LEU A 122 -30.69 -3.29 -2.97
C LEU A 122 -31.70 -3.74 -1.90
N ASP A 123 -32.30 -2.79 -1.18
CA ASP A 123 -33.21 -3.13 -0.09
C ASP A 123 -34.36 -4.00 -0.64
N SER A 124 -34.49 -5.21 -0.10
CA SER A 124 -35.56 -6.13 -0.48
C SER A 124 -36.95 -5.50 -0.34
N SER A 125 -37.12 -4.48 0.51
CA SER A 125 -38.39 -3.75 0.70
C SER A 125 -38.89 -3.00 -0.55
N ILE A 126 -38.02 -2.76 -1.53
CA ILE A 126 -38.36 -2.05 -2.78
C ILE A 126 -38.33 -2.96 -4.02
N VAL A 127 -38.07 -4.26 -3.85
CA VAL A 127 -38.09 -5.27 -4.91
C VAL A 127 -39.02 -6.41 -4.57
N TYR A 128 -39.80 -6.84 -5.56
CA TYR A 128 -40.88 -7.78 -5.37
C TYR A 128 -40.87 -8.86 -6.43
N ILE A 129 -41.12 -10.10 -6.01
CA ILE A 129 -41.66 -11.16 -6.87
C ILE A 129 -43.19 -11.08 -6.79
N GLY A 130 -43.89 -11.53 -7.84
CA GLY A 130 -45.35 -11.42 -7.94
C GLY A 130 -46.13 -11.74 -6.66
N GLN A 131 -47.30 -11.11 -6.48
CA GLN A 131 -48.13 -11.17 -5.26
C GLN A 131 -47.53 -10.48 -4.01
N GLY A 132 -46.62 -9.51 -4.19
CA GLY A 132 -46.16 -8.63 -3.10
C GLY A 132 -45.13 -9.26 -2.15
N VAL A 133 -44.49 -10.35 -2.56
CA VAL A 133 -43.40 -10.98 -1.79
C VAL A 133 -42.08 -10.28 -2.11
N ASN A 134 -41.33 -9.88 -1.09
CA ASN A 134 -40.06 -9.16 -1.27
C ASN A 134 -38.93 -10.09 -1.76
N GLY A 135 -38.16 -9.63 -2.75
CA GLY A 135 -36.96 -10.30 -3.26
C GLY A 135 -36.91 -10.44 -4.79
N PHE A 136 -36.04 -11.34 -5.25
CA PHE A 136 -35.78 -11.65 -6.64
C PHE A 136 -36.16 -13.10 -6.96
N SER A 137 -36.78 -13.34 -8.11
CA SER A 137 -36.95 -14.69 -8.63
C SER A 137 -35.64 -15.10 -9.29
N ALA A 138 -35.05 -16.20 -8.84
CA ALA A 138 -33.72 -16.63 -9.27
C ALA A 138 -33.77 -17.97 -9.99
N LYS A 139 -33.18 -18.02 -11.19
CA LYS A 139 -33.00 -19.23 -12.01
C LYS A 139 -31.51 -19.49 -12.17
N TYR A 140 -31.05 -20.65 -11.71
CA TYR A 140 -29.66 -21.08 -11.79
C TYR A 140 -29.47 -22.14 -12.88
N TYR A 141 -28.42 -22.03 -13.67
CA TYR A 141 -28.15 -22.87 -14.84
C TYR A 141 -26.72 -23.44 -14.80
N ASN A 142 -26.52 -24.66 -15.30
CA ASN A 142 -25.21 -25.35 -15.36
C ASN A 142 -24.39 -24.95 -16.60
N ASN A 143 -24.54 -23.72 -17.09
CA ASN A 143 -23.81 -23.20 -18.24
C ASN A 143 -23.69 -21.67 -18.15
N GLN A 144 -22.77 -21.07 -18.89
CA GLN A 144 -22.58 -19.61 -18.90
C GLN A 144 -23.72 -18.84 -19.57
N LYS A 145 -24.52 -19.47 -20.44
CA LYS A 145 -25.44 -18.77 -21.36
C LYS A 145 -26.86 -18.62 -20.81
N ALA A 146 -27.12 -19.07 -19.59
CA ALA A 146 -28.47 -19.20 -19.02
C ALA A 146 -29.44 -19.95 -19.96
N ALA A 147 -28.93 -20.93 -20.72
CA ALA A 147 -29.71 -21.63 -21.73
C ALA A 147 -30.30 -22.94 -21.21
N GLY A 148 -31.49 -23.29 -21.71
CA GLY A 148 -32.19 -24.53 -21.38
C GLY A 148 -33.01 -24.46 -20.08
N SER A 149 -33.25 -25.61 -19.46
CA SER A 149 -33.99 -25.69 -18.20
C SER A 149 -33.09 -25.34 -17.01
N PRO A 150 -33.55 -24.50 -16.06
CA PRO A 150 -32.75 -24.17 -14.88
C PRO A 150 -32.59 -25.39 -13.97
N ALA A 151 -31.39 -25.56 -13.41
CA ALA A 151 -31.07 -26.61 -12.44
C ALA A 151 -31.77 -26.38 -11.09
N LYS A 152 -31.97 -25.10 -10.74
CA LYS A 152 -32.65 -24.64 -9.51
C LYS A 152 -33.46 -23.38 -9.79
N PHE A 153 -34.66 -23.34 -9.21
CA PHE A 153 -35.50 -22.16 -9.10
C PHE A 153 -35.66 -21.83 -7.60
N THR A 154 -35.52 -20.56 -7.24
CA THR A 154 -35.62 -20.08 -5.86
C THR A 154 -35.99 -18.60 -5.79
N THR A 155 -36.14 -18.09 -4.58
CA THR A 155 -36.23 -16.66 -4.29
C THR A 155 -35.00 -16.25 -3.50
N ASP A 156 -34.30 -15.23 -3.99
CA ASP A 156 -33.18 -14.61 -3.28
C ASP A 156 -33.62 -13.27 -2.73
N LYS A 157 -33.33 -13.03 -1.46
CA LYS A 157 -33.73 -11.77 -0.80
C LYS A 157 -32.91 -10.58 -1.30
N TYR A 158 -31.63 -10.82 -1.58
CA TYR A 158 -30.68 -9.83 -2.06
C TYR A 158 -29.75 -10.49 -3.09
N ILE A 159 -29.17 -9.69 -3.97
CA ILE A 159 -28.04 -10.11 -4.82
C ILE A 159 -26.77 -9.57 -4.15
N ASP A 160 -26.24 -10.35 -3.22
CA ASP A 160 -25.00 -10.07 -2.48
C ASP A 160 -24.31 -11.41 -2.18
N PHE A 161 -23.72 -11.98 -3.23
CA PHE A 161 -23.17 -13.32 -3.19
C PHE A 161 -21.66 -13.29 -3.39
N ASN A 162 -20.95 -13.92 -2.46
CA ASN A 162 -19.56 -14.31 -2.63
C ASN A 162 -19.47 -15.81 -2.37
N TRP A 163 -19.41 -16.60 -3.44
CA TRP A 163 -19.28 -18.05 -3.35
C TRP A 163 -17.82 -18.48 -3.26
N GLY A 164 -16.85 -17.57 -3.39
CA GLY A 164 -15.44 -17.91 -3.47
C GLY A 164 -15.20 -18.92 -4.58
N THR A 165 -14.44 -19.98 -4.31
CA THR A 165 -14.23 -21.08 -5.25
C THR A 165 -15.32 -22.16 -5.22
N SER A 166 -16.43 -21.93 -4.50
CA SER A 166 -17.52 -22.87 -4.37
C SER A 166 -18.64 -22.61 -5.38
N ILE A 167 -19.55 -23.59 -5.50
CA ILE A 167 -20.77 -23.49 -6.29
C ILE A 167 -21.97 -23.10 -5.40
N PRO A 168 -22.94 -22.31 -5.90
CA PRO A 168 -24.09 -21.87 -5.12
C PRO A 168 -24.90 -22.98 -4.45
N TYR A 169 -25.03 -24.14 -5.12
CA TYR A 169 -25.76 -25.30 -4.61
C TYR A 169 -25.19 -26.60 -5.16
N LYS A 170 -25.25 -27.69 -4.38
CA LYS A 170 -24.73 -29.03 -4.74
C LYS A 170 -25.25 -29.61 -6.07
N LYS A 171 -26.38 -29.12 -6.57
CA LYS A 171 -27.00 -29.61 -7.82
C LYS A 171 -26.43 -28.93 -9.07
N LEU A 172 -25.67 -27.85 -8.89
CA LEU A 172 -24.78 -27.36 -9.93
C LEU A 172 -23.60 -28.35 -9.98
N ASP A 173 -23.44 -29.06 -11.08
CA ASP A 173 -22.36 -30.06 -11.26
C ASP A 173 -21.11 -29.45 -11.90
N SER A 174 -21.08 -28.12 -12.01
CA SER A 174 -20.05 -27.35 -12.71
C SER A 174 -19.74 -26.07 -11.92
N THR A 175 -18.44 -25.71 -11.86
CA THR A 175 -17.98 -24.39 -11.39
C THR A 175 -18.31 -23.27 -12.40
N THR A 176 -18.66 -23.66 -13.62
CA THR A 176 -19.18 -22.78 -14.67
C THR A 176 -20.71 -22.80 -14.60
N PHE A 177 -21.32 -21.69 -14.21
CA PHE A 177 -22.77 -21.56 -14.04
C PHE A 177 -23.25 -20.15 -14.40
N SER A 178 -24.56 -19.98 -14.54
CA SER A 178 -25.18 -18.66 -14.66
C SER A 178 -26.43 -18.54 -13.81
N VAL A 179 -26.80 -17.30 -13.51
CA VAL A 179 -28.00 -16.98 -12.75
C VAL A 179 -28.75 -15.87 -13.46
N GLN A 180 -30.07 -16.00 -13.53
CA GLN A 180 -30.96 -14.92 -13.96
C GLN A 180 -31.87 -14.56 -12.79
N TRP A 181 -31.83 -13.29 -12.41
CA TRP A 181 -32.72 -12.69 -11.43
C TRP A 181 -33.74 -11.81 -12.11
N ASP A 182 -35.02 -12.00 -11.78
CA ASP A 182 -36.14 -11.19 -12.24
C ASP A 182 -36.88 -10.61 -11.02
N ALA A 183 -37.20 -9.31 -11.03
CA ALA A 183 -38.00 -8.65 -10.00
C ALA A 183 -38.82 -7.47 -10.53
N THR A 184 -39.84 -7.07 -9.78
CA THR A 184 -40.50 -5.77 -9.92
C THR A 184 -39.88 -4.79 -8.93
N LEU A 185 -39.30 -3.69 -9.43
CA LEU A 185 -38.69 -2.62 -8.64
C LEU A 185 -39.70 -1.46 -8.47
N ILE A 186 -39.91 -1.03 -7.23
CA ILE A 186 -40.70 0.17 -6.88
C ILE A 186 -39.81 1.09 -6.03
N PRO A 187 -39.11 2.07 -6.63
CA PRO A 187 -38.08 2.82 -5.93
C PRO A 187 -38.68 3.93 -5.07
N THR A 188 -37.96 4.33 -4.03
CA THR A 188 -38.36 5.42 -3.13
C THR A 188 -37.93 6.81 -3.63
N HIS A 189 -37.05 6.86 -4.63
CA HIS A 189 -36.59 8.07 -5.32
C HIS A 189 -35.92 7.72 -6.67
N GLY A 190 -35.49 8.74 -7.40
CA GLY A 190 -34.61 8.63 -8.56
C GLY A 190 -34.43 9.98 -9.26
N PRO A 191 -33.55 10.09 -10.28
CA PRO A 191 -32.75 9.02 -10.87
C PRO A 191 -31.70 8.48 -9.90
N VAL A 192 -31.21 7.26 -10.16
CA VAL A 192 -30.25 6.58 -9.27
C VAL A 192 -29.11 6.03 -10.09
N LYS A 193 -27.89 6.10 -9.57
CA LYS A 193 -26.77 5.34 -10.13
C LYS A 193 -26.80 3.96 -9.49
N VAL A 194 -26.55 2.91 -10.27
CA VAL A 194 -26.53 1.52 -9.80
C VAL A 194 -25.17 0.91 -10.03
N LYS A 195 -24.82 -0.09 -9.23
CA LYS A 195 -23.53 -0.78 -9.27
C LYS A 195 -23.72 -2.30 -9.28
N LEU A 196 -22.89 -2.96 -10.07
CA LEU A 196 -22.66 -4.40 -10.07
C LEU A 196 -21.18 -4.65 -9.77
N ILE A 197 -20.88 -5.35 -8.68
CA ILE A 197 -19.52 -5.88 -8.43
C ILE A 197 -19.57 -7.35 -8.78
N HIS A 198 -18.70 -7.80 -9.68
CA HIS A 198 -18.81 -9.14 -10.22
C HIS A 198 -17.46 -9.70 -10.65
N ASN A 199 -17.30 -11.02 -10.51
CA ASN A 199 -16.25 -11.78 -11.19
C ASN A 199 -16.85 -12.47 -12.41
N ASP A 200 -16.14 -12.45 -13.55
CA ASP A 200 -16.66 -12.82 -14.87
C ASP A 200 -17.75 -11.88 -15.36
N GLY A 201 -18.92 -12.36 -15.81
CA GLY A 201 -19.82 -11.53 -16.59
C GLY A 201 -21.15 -11.24 -15.95
N CYS A 202 -21.65 -10.02 -16.16
CA CYS A 202 -23.02 -9.65 -15.78
C CYS A 202 -23.71 -8.74 -16.80
N ARG A 203 -25.04 -8.70 -16.73
CA ARG A 203 -25.90 -7.77 -17.46
C ARG A 203 -27.00 -7.25 -16.56
N LEU A 204 -27.40 -6.00 -16.79
CA LEU A 204 -28.53 -5.36 -16.13
C LEU A 204 -29.53 -4.87 -17.19
N TYR A 205 -30.80 -5.16 -16.97
CA TYR A 205 -31.89 -4.64 -17.79
C TYR A 205 -32.94 -3.96 -16.91
N LEU A 206 -33.55 -2.90 -17.46
CA LEU A 206 -34.70 -2.21 -16.90
C LEU A 206 -35.78 -2.11 -17.98
N ASP A 207 -36.97 -2.64 -17.70
CA ASP A 207 -38.08 -2.76 -18.66
C ASP A 207 -37.65 -3.41 -19.99
N GLY A 208 -36.78 -4.41 -19.91
CA GLY A 208 -36.20 -5.12 -21.05
C GLY A 208 -35.12 -4.35 -21.81
N LYS A 209 -34.83 -3.08 -21.46
CA LYS A 209 -33.72 -2.32 -22.04
C LYS A 209 -32.41 -2.66 -21.32
N LEU A 210 -31.39 -3.05 -22.07
CA LEU A 210 -30.04 -3.29 -21.57
C LEU A 210 -29.40 -1.98 -21.08
N ILE A 211 -28.95 -1.97 -19.82
CA ILE A 211 -28.37 -0.82 -19.11
C ILE A 211 -26.86 -1.03 -18.87
N ILE A 212 -26.46 -2.23 -18.46
CA ILE A 212 -25.05 -2.63 -18.29
C ILE A 212 -24.84 -3.92 -19.11
N ASP A 213 -23.80 -3.95 -19.94
CA ASP A 213 -23.37 -5.12 -20.70
C ASP A 213 -21.89 -5.41 -20.46
N ALA A 214 -21.60 -6.26 -19.48
CA ALA A 214 -20.25 -6.67 -19.11
C ALA A 214 -20.12 -8.19 -19.22
N TRP A 215 -20.59 -8.78 -20.32
CA TRP A 215 -20.70 -10.24 -20.50
C TRP A 215 -19.40 -10.90 -21.00
N GLU A 216 -18.35 -10.80 -20.20
CA GLU A 216 -17.01 -11.34 -20.51
C GLU A 216 -16.36 -11.97 -19.26
N THR A 217 -15.54 -13.01 -19.48
CA THR A 217 -14.73 -13.65 -18.44
C THR A 217 -13.64 -12.68 -17.96
N GLY A 218 -13.39 -12.61 -16.66
CA GLY A 218 -12.43 -11.65 -16.14
C GLY A 218 -12.36 -11.57 -14.61
N PRO A 219 -11.41 -10.80 -14.06
CA PRO A 219 -11.28 -10.62 -12.62
C PRO A 219 -12.49 -9.90 -12.02
N VAL A 220 -12.55 -9.88 -10.69
CA VAL A 220 -13.51 -9.03 -9.96
C VAL A 220 -13.40 -7.59 -10.45
N ARG A 221 -14.50 -6.99 -10.89
CA ARG A 221 -14.58 -5.59 -11.30
C ARG A 221 -15.94 -4.99 -10.95
N MET A 222 -16.07 -3.67 -11.13
CA MET A 222 -17.28 -2.93 -10.85
C MET A 222 -17.77 -2.23 -12.13
N ASP A 223 -19.02 -2.47 -12.49
CA ASP A 223 -19.73 -1.75 -13.54
C ASP A 223 -20.84 -0.90 -12.92
N SER A 224 -21.09 0.27 -13.51
CA SER A 224 -22.12 1.19 -13.01
C SER A 224 -22.82 1.92 -14.14
N ALA A 225 -24.08 2.28 -13.91
CA ALA A 225 -24.89 3.02 -14.87
C ALA A 225 -25.95 3.86 -14.16
N TRP A 226 -26.45 4.90 -14.83
CA TRP A 226 -27.62 5.65 -14.36
C TRP A 226 -28.90 4.94 -14.78
N MET A 227 -29.81 4.78 -13.83
CA MET A 227 -31.19 4.36 -14.03
C MET A 227 -32.11 5.56 -13.83
N ASN A 228 -32.78 5.97 -14.91
CA ASN A 228 -33.77 7.04 -14.89
C ASN A 228 -35.11 6.49 -14.37
N ILE A 229 -35.17 6.26 -13.06
CA ILE A 229 -36.36 5.79 -12.35
C ILE A 229 -37.00 6.91 -11.53
N GLU A 230 -38.29 6.79 -11.24
CA GLU A 230 -39.06 7.75 -10.46
C GLU A 230 -39.71 7.09 -9.25
N LYS A 231 -39.77 7.84 -8.15
CA LYS A 231 -40.39 7.39 -6.90
C LYS A 231 -41.79 6.79 -7.13
N GLY A 232 -42.00 5.57 -6.64
CA GLY A 232 -43.29 4.90 -6.64
C GLY A 232 -43.72 4.31 -7.99
N LYS A 233 -42.97 4.52 -9.08
CA LYS A 233 -43.24 3.86 -10.36
C LYS A 233 -42.72 2.42 -10.33
N SER A 234 -43.43 1.53 -11.02
CA SER A 234 -43.05 0.12 -11.13
C SER A 234 -42.18 -0.10 -12.36
N TYR A 235 -41.09 -0.85 -12.20
CA TYR A 235 -40.17 -1.21 -13.27
C TYR A 235 -39.89 -2.72 -13.24
N ASN A 236 -39.73 -3.35 -14.40
CA ASN A 236 -39.19 -4.71 -14.52
C ASN A 236 -37.66 -4.64 -14.44
N LEU A 237 -37.08 -5.29 -13.45
CA LEU A 237 -35.64 -5.35 -13.22
C LEU A 237 -35.17 -6.78 -13.50
N GLN A 238 -34.20 -6.92 -14.41
CA GLN A 238 -33.55 -8.20 -14.68
C GLN A 238 -32.04 -8.07 -14.55
N ILE A 239 -31.40 -9.04 -13.90
CA ILE A 239 -29.95 -9.14 -13.79
C ILE A 239 -29.53 -10.54 -14.20
N ASP A 240 -28.61 -10.63 -15.15
CA ASP A 240 -27.98 -11.88 -15.53
C ASP A 240 -26.53 -11.89 -15.02
N TYR A 241 -26.05 -13.05 -14.61
CA TYR A 241 -24.68 -13.28 -14.17
C TYR A 241 -24.16 -14.62 -14.70
N PHE A 242 -22.87 -14.71 -15.02
CA PHE A 242 -22.20 -16.00 -15.17
C PHE A 242 -20.85 -16.02 -14.46
N SER A 243 -20.48 -17.23 -14.02
CA SER A 243 -19.15 -17.62 -13.56
C SER A 243 -18.57 -18.63 -14.56
N ASP A 244 -17.30 -18.46 -14.91
CA ASP A 244 -16.50 -19.37 -15.74
C ASP A 244 -15.51 -20.21 -14.92
N GLY A 245 -15.85 -20.44 -13.65
CA GLY A 245 -15.02 -21.18 -12.71
C GLY A 245 -14.03 -20.30 -11.94
N GLY A 246 -13.33 -20.87 -10.98
CA GLY A 246 -12.54 -20.08 -10.05
C GLY A 246 -13.44 -19.34 -9.04
N HIS A 247 -13.20 -18.04 -8.84
CA HIS A 247 -13.82 -17.25 -7.76
C HIS A 247 -15.14 -16.58 -8.18
N ALA A 248 -16.30 -17.13 -7.82
CA ALA A 248 -17.60 -16.56 -8.18
C ALA A 248 -18.11 -15.51 -7.18
N LEU A 249 -18.37 -14.30 -7.66
CA LEU A 249 -18.87 -13.16 -6.87
C LEU A 249 -19.81 -12.29 -7.70
N ILE A 250 -20.92 -11.87 -7.12
CA ILE A 250 -21.87 -10.91 -7.71
C ILE A 250 -22.60 -10.15 -6.60
N LYS A 251 -22.58 -8.81 -6.68
CA LYS A 251 -23.31 -7.90 -5.80
C LYS A 251 -24.02 -6.86 -6.63
N PHE A 252 -25.27 -6.55 -6.29
CA PHE A 252 -26.07 -5.51 -6.94
C PHE A 252 -26.72 -4.57 -5.93
N GLY A 253 -26.67 -3.28 -6.24
CA GLY A 253 -27.30 -2.27 -5.40
C GLY A 253 -27.30 -0.88 -6.02
N PHE A 254 -28.03 0.01 -5.37
CA PHE A 254 -28.03 1.43 -5.71
C PHE A 254 -26.80 2.11 -5.10
N ASP A 255 -26.17 2.97 -5.89
CA ASP A 255 -25.03 3.81 -5.51
C ASP A 255 -25.51 5.01 -4.67
N TYR A 256 -26.29 4.72 -3.63
CA TYR A 256 -26.67 5.68 -2.60
C TYR A 256 -25.60 5.86 -1.55
N LEU A 257 -24.66 4.92 -1.49
CA LEU A 257 -23.62 4.91 -0.48
C LEU A 257 -22.71 6.11 -0.64
N LYS A 258 -22.36 6.55 -1.85
CA LYS A 258 -21.51 7.74 -1.98
C LYS A 258 -22.10 8.98 -1.30
N GLU A 259 -23.31 9.38 -1.66
CA GLU A 259 -23.94 10.59 -1.11
C GLU A 259 -24.26 10.43 0.38
N PHE A 260 -24.74 9.25 0.80
CA PHE A 260 -25.02 9.00 2.21
C PHE A 260 -23.75 8.94 3.07
N LEU A 261 -22.71 8.24 2.63
CA LEU A 261 -21.44 8.10 3.36
C LEU A 261 -20.74 9.45 3.49
N VAL A 262 -20.67 10.23 2.42
CA VAL A 262 -20.10 11.58 2.47
C VAL A 262 -20.94 12.46 3.40
N ARG A 263 -22.27 12.42 3.31
CA ARG A 263 -23.15 13.21 4.19
C ARG A 263 -23.00 12.84 5.65
N ASP A 264 -23.01 11.54 5.98
CA ASP A 264 -22.85 11.03 7.34
C ASP A 264 -21.49 11.38 7.92
N ALA A 265 -20.41 11.22 7.13
CA ALA A 265 -19.06 11.63 7.50
C ALA A 265 -18.98 13.14 7.77
N VAL A 266 -19.56 13.97 6.90
CA VAL A 266 -19.62 15.42 7.07
C VAL A 266 -20.41 15.83 8.31
N GLU A 267 -21.58 15.23 8.55
CA GLU A 267 -22.41 15.53 9.72
C GLU A 267 -21.70 15.19 11.04
N LYS A 268 -20.93 14.10 11.07
CA LYS A 268 -20.10 13.72 12.23
C LYS A 268 -18.85 14.59 12.36
N ALA A 269 -18.20 14.94 11.25
CA ALA A 269 -17.05 15.84 11.24
C ALA A 269 -17.38 17.22 11.80
N ARG A 270 -18.58 17.77 11.51
CA ARG A 270 -19.05 19.04 12.09
C ARG A 270 -19.23 19.00 13.61
N ARG A 271 -19.40 17.82 14.19
CA ARG A 271 -19.65 17.62 15.63
C ARG A 271 -18.38 17.27 16.40
N ALA A 272 -17.35 16.80 15.71
CA ALA A 272 -16.09 16.42 16.32
C ALA A 272 -15.12 17.61 16.35
N ASP A 273 -14.23 17.64 17.35
CA ASP A 273 -13.15 18.64 17.41
C ASP A 273 -12.10 18.36 16.32
N ILE A 274 -11.85 17.07 16.06
CA ILE A 274 -10.87 16.56 15.08
C ILE A 274 -11.55 15.57 14.13
N ALA A 275 -11.19 15.63 12.84
CA ALA A 275 -11.56 14.63 11.86
C ALA A 275 -10.32 13.86 11.38
N VAL A 276 -10.34 12.53 11.48
CA VAL A 276 -9.29 11.65 10.95
C VAL A 276 -9.87 10.83 9.80
N VAL A 277 -9.34 11.03 8.59
CA VAL A 277 -9.83 10.41 7.36
C VAL A 277 -8.81 9.40 6.84
N LEU A 278 -9.18 8.12 6.82
CA LEU A 278 -8.35 7.00 6.37
C LEU A 278 -8.73 6.59 4.95
N VAL A 279 -7.75 6.59 4.03
CA VAL A 279 -7.95 6.36 2.59
C VAL A 279 -6.79 5.58 1.97
N GLY A 280 -6.95 5.10 0.73
CA GLY A 280 -5.83 4.50 -0.03
C GLY A 280 -5.81 2.97 -0.12
N GLN A 281 -6.70 2.27 0.58
CA GLN A 281 -6.74 0.80 0.52
C GLN A 281 -7.03 0.29 -0.91
N PRO A 282 -6.27 -0.71 -1.41
CA PRO A 282 -6.43 -1.20 -2.76
C PRO A 282 -7.75 -1.91 -2.98
N LEU A 283 -8.18 -1.82 -4.23
CA LEU A 283 -9.50 -2.16 -4.72
C LEU A 283 -9.80 -3.65 -4.73
N ILE A 284 -8.80 -4.53 -4.62
CA ILE A 284 -8.92 -5.98 -4.74
C ILE A 284 -7.73 -6.70 -4.09
N TYR A 285 -7.99 -7.66 -3.18
CA TYR A 285 -7.01 -8.68 -2.75
C TYR A 285 -7.22 -9.95 -3.60
N ASN A 286 -6.85 -9.90 -4.87
CA ASN A 286 -6.74 -11.11 -5.67
C ASN A 286 -5.37 -11.68 -5.30
N GLY A 287 -5.28 -12.90 -4.79
CA GLY A 287 -4.03 -13.56 -4.40
C GLY A 287 -2.93 -13.69 -5.48
N ASN A 288 -3.06 -12.98 -6.61
CA ASN A 288 -2.09 -12.82 -7.69
C ASN A 288 -1.37 -11.46 -7.69
N GLY A 289 -1.51 -10.65 -6.64
CA GLY A 289 -0.84 -9.35 -6.50
C GLY A 289 -1.82 -8.16 -6.52
N SER A 290 -1.50 -7.12 -5.76
CA SER A 290 -2.22 -5.84 -5.76
C SER A 290 -2.01 -5.16 -7.11
N VAL A 291 -3.09 -4.66 -7.73
CA VAL A 291 -2.97 -3.75 -8.87
C VAL A 291 -2.47 -2.42 -8.31
N GLU A 292 -1.37 -1.89 -8.83
CA GLU A 292 -0.85 -0.56 -8.47
C GLU A 292 -1.91 0.52 -8.80
N ALA A 293 -2.57 1.04 -7.76
CA ALA A 293 -3.54 2.11 -7.83
C ALA A 293 -2.81 3.45 -7.94
N LYS A 294 -2.62 3.96 -9.16
CA LYS A 294 -1.90 5.23 -9.40
C LYS A 294 -2.49 6.47 -8.71
N TYR A 295 -3.72 6.39 -8.21
CA TYR A 295 -4.47 7.51 -7.64
C TYR A 295 -5.30 7.07 -6.43
N ILE A 296 -5.52 8.00 -5.49
CA ILE A 296 -6.66 7.88 -4.56
C ILE A 296 -7.94 7.90 -5.40
N ILE A 297 -8.83 6.95 -5.19
CA ILE A 297 -10.06 6.88 -5.99
C ILE A 297 -10.85 8.19 -5.85
N PRO A 298 -11.44 8.73 -6.94
CA PRO A 298 -12.04 10.07 -6.94
C PRO A 298 -13.05 10.31 -5.82
N VAL A 299 -13.81 9.27 -5.45
CA VAL A 299 -14.79 9.35 -4.36
C VAL A 299 -14.15 9.53 -2.97
N GLN A 300 -12.95 9.00 -2.73
CA GLN A 300 -12.19 9.26 -1.50
C GLN A 300 -11.64 10.69 -1.49
N SER A 301 -11.17 11.21 -2.64
CA SER A 301 -10.77 12.62 -2.77
C SER A 301 -11.93 13.57 -2.48
N GLU A 302 -13.13 13.30 -3.02
CA GLU A 302 -14.34 14.06 -2.73
C GLU A 302 -14.73 14.00 -1.25
N LEU A 303 -14.63 12.82 -0.61
CA LEU A 303 -14.87 12.65 0.82
C LEU A 303 -13.91 13.49 1.67
N ILE A 304 -12.61 13.44 1.38
CA ILE A 304 -11.57 14.22 2.08
C ILE A 304 -11.91 15.71 2.03
N ARG A 305 -12.21 16.22 0.83
CA ARG A 305 -12.54 17.64 0.64
C ARG A 305 -13.80 18.04 1.39
N ALA A 306 -14.88 17.26 1.28
CA ALA A 306 -16.14 17.55 1.94
C ALA A 306 -16.00 17.54 3.48
N VAL A 307 -15.21 16.60 4.02
CA VAL A 307 -14.89 16.53 5.45
C VAL A 307 -14.06 17.73 5.89
N TYR A 308 -13.03 18.11 5.13
CA TYR A 308 -12.20 19.27 5.43
C TYR A 308 -12.97 20.59 5.40
N GLU A 309 -13.85 20.79 4.41
CA GLU A 309 -14.76 21.95 4.36
C GLU A 309 -15.68 22.02 5.59
N ALA A 310 -16.05 20.87 6.14
CA ALA A 310 -16.90 20.76 7.32
C ALA A 310 -16.14 20.89 8.65
N ASN A 311 -14.88 20.45 8.67
CA ASN A 311 -13.98 20.49 9.81
C ASN A 311 -12.53 20.76 9.35
N PRO A 312 -12.01 22.00 9.51
CA PRO A 312 -10.66 22.33 9.07
C PRO A 312 -9.56 21.65 9.89
N ASN A 313 -9.87 21.06 11.05
CA ASN A 313 -8.96 20.20 11.82
C ASN A 313 -8.97 18.76 11.29
N THR A 314 -8.80 18.61 9.98
CA THR A 314 -8.78 17.32 9.30
C THR A 314 -7.36 16.79 9.17
N ILE A 315 -7.17 15.53 9.57
CA ILE A 315 -5.94 14.75 9.39
C ILE A 315 -6.24 13.66 8.38
N VAL A 316 -5.44 13.54 7.32
CA VAL A 316 -5.54 12.45 6.35
C VAL A 316 -4.47 11.40 6.65
N VAL A 317 -4.90 10.14 6.78
CA VAL A 317 -4.04 8.97 6.94
C VAL A 317 -4.09 8.14 5.67
N LEU A 318 -2.98 8.14 4.92
CA LEU A 318 -2.80 7.41 3.68
C LEU A 318 -2.36 5.98 3.98
N GLN A 319 -3.15 5.02 3.53
CA GLN A 319 -2.91 3.59 3.66
C GLN A 319 -2.61 2.96 2.28
N THR A 320 -1.52 3.39 1.67
CA THR A 320 -1.07 2.98 0.32
C THR A 320 0.34 2.37 0.36
N ASP A 321 0.66 1.45 -0.55
CA ASP A 321 2.02 0.86 -0.61
C ASP A 321 3.03 1.71 -1.40
N TYR A 322 2.55 2.71 -2.14
CA TYR A 322 3.33 3.55 -3.05
C TYR A 322 2.77 4.98 -3.08
N ALA A 323 3.52 5.87 -3.73
CA ALA A 323 3.05 7.21 -4.08
C ALA A 323 1.79 7.12 -4.95
N VAL A 324 0.78 7.92 -4.61
CA VAL A 324 -0.46 8.06 -5.37
C VAL A 324 -0.72 9.54 -5.65
N ASP A 325 -1.45 9.85 -6.72
CA ASP A 325 -1.87 11.23 -6.96
C ASP A 325 -2.80 11.71 -5.83
N ILE A 326 -2.42 12.82 -5.19
CA ILE A 326 -3.13 13.49 -4.10
C ILE A 326 -3.27 15.01 -4.31
N GLU A 327 -2.89 15.54 -5.48
CA GLU A 327 -2.78 16.99 -5.69
C GLU A 327 -4.11 17.73 -5.54
N GLU A 328 -5.23 17.05 -5.78
CA GLU A 328 -6.57 17.65 -5.71
C GLU A 328 -6.90 18.23 -4.32
N TRP A 329 -6.26 17.75 -3.25
CA TRP A 329 -6.57 18.12 -1.88
C TRP A 329 -5.34 18.33 -0.99
N ALA A 330 -4.17 17.79 -1.34
CA ALA A 330 -2.99 17.80 -0.47
C ALA A 330 -2.47 19.20 -0.12
N PHE A 331 -2.75 20.21 -0.96
CA PHE A 331 -2.38 21.59 -0.67
C PHE A 331 -3.16 22.16 0.52
N ASP A 332 -4.45 21.86 0.62
CA ASP A 332 -5.36 22.45 1.62
C ASP A 332 -5.33 21.70 2.95
N ILE A 333 -5.20 20.38 2.93
CA ILE A 333 -5.23 19.56 4.15
C ILE A 333 -4.05 19.89 5.07
N PRO A 334 -4.26 20.22 6.35
CA PRO A 334 -3.19 20.67 7.23
C PRO A 334 -2.21 19.57 7.59
N SER A 335 -2.71 18.35 7.82
CA SER A 335 -1.89 17.23 8.30
C SER A 335 -2.12 15.96 7.48
N ILE A 336 -1.02 15.37 7.02
CA ILE A 336 -1.02 14.16 6.18
C ILE A 336 0.00 13.19 6.76
N ILE A 337 -0.45 11.96 7.02
CA ILE A 337 0.35 10.84 7.49
C ILE A 337 0.34 9.74 6.43
N GLN A 338 1.53 9.20 6.10
CA GLN A 338 1.66 7.95 5.36
C GLN A 338 1.80 6.80 6.36
N ALA A 339 0.79 5.93 6.41
CA ALA A 339 0.71 4.78 7.31
C ALA A 339 0.87 3.43 6.60
N TRP A 340 1.13 3.42 5.29
CA TRP A 340 1.31 2.22 4.48
C TRP A 340 0.11 1.26 4.56
N THR A 341 0.24 0.04 4.07
CA THR A 341 -0.82 -0.96 4.28
C THR A 341 -0.86 -1.39 5.74
N PRO A 342 -2.02 -1.27 6.42
CA PRO A 342 -2.13 -1.63 7.84
C PRO A 342 -1.84 -3.11 8.10
N LYS A 343 -1.03 -3.35 9.13
CA LYS A 343 -0.70 -4.64 9.76
C LYS A 343 -1.42 -4.75 11.13
N GLN A 344 -1.21 -5.81 11.92
CA GLN A 344 -2.03 -6.08 13.11
C GLN A 344 -1.97 -4.94 14.15
N GLU A 345 -0.83 -4.25 14.26
CA GLU A 345 -0.60 -3.16 15.21
C GLU A 345 -0.74 -1.74 14.63
N SER A 346 -1.09 -1.59 13.36
CA SER A 346 -1.14 -0.27 12.72
C SER A 346 -2.17 0.65 13.36
N GLY A 347 -3.29 0.13 13.86
CA GLY A 347 -4.29 0.93 14.56
C GLY A 347 -3.75 1.56 15.85
N THR A 348 -2.94 0.81 16.62
CA THR A 348 -2.29 1.27 17.85
C THR A 348 -1.27 2.36 17.52
N VAL A 349 -0.38 2.09 16.56
CA VAL A 349 0.68 3.03 16.16
C VAL A 349 0.11 4.33 15.62
N ILE A 350 -0.94 4.28 14.78
CA ILE A 350 -1.61 5.48 14.29
C ILE A 350 -2.15 6.30 15.46
N ALA A 351 -2.86 5.68 16.41
CA ALA A 351 -3.40 6.38 17.58
C ALA A 351 -2.29 7.02 18.44
N GLU A 352 -1.21 6.29 18.71
CA GLU A 352 -0.09 6.78 19.50
C GLU A 352 0.67 7.93 18.81
N VAL A 353 0.81 7.89 17.48
CA VAL A 353 1.35 9.02 16.71
C VAL A 353 0.41 10.22 16.75
N LEU A 354 -0.92 10.01 16.65
CA LEU A 354 -1.88 11.11 16.71
C LEU A 354 -1.74 11.93 18.01
N PHE A 355 -1.53 11.27 19.16
CA PHE A 355 -1.33 11.96 20.45
C PHE A 355 0.13 12.23 20.81
N GLY A 356 1.06 11.90 19.93
CA GLY A 356 2.49 12.10 20.17
C GLY A 356 3.05 11.28 21.33
N GLN A 357 2.43 10.14 21.64
CA GLN A 357 3.05 9.10 22.48
C GLN A 357 4.24 8.50 21.74
N ILE A 358 4.09 8.33 20.42
CA ILE A 358 5.18 8.09 19.48
C ILE A 358 5.48 9.38 18.72
N ASN A 359 6.76 9.71 18.61
CA ASN A 359 7.23 10.75 17.70
C ASN A 359 7.60 10.10 16.36
N PRO A 360 6.94 10.47 15.23
CA PRO A 360 7.23 9.86 13.94
C PRO A 360 8.67 10.13 13.50
N ASP A 361 9.34 9.09 13.01
CA ASP A 361 10.73 9.15 12.54
C ASP A 361 10.97 8.48 11.18
N GLY A 362 9.92 7.93 10.55
CA GLY A 362 9.97 7.38 9.20
C GLY A 362 10.35 8.42 8.14
N LYS A 363 11.00 7.95 7.06
CA LYS A 363 11.43 8.77 5.92
C LYS A 363 11.02 8.08 4.61
N LEU A 364 10.56 8.84 3.63
CA LEU A 364 10.15 8.29 2.32
C LEU A 364 11.34 7.62 1.60
N PRO A 365 11.19 6.36 1.13
CA PRO A 365 12.22 5.68 0.34
C PRO A 365 12.16 6.03 -1.16
N PHE A 366 11.24 6.89 -1.58
CA PHE A 366 11.05 7.34 -2.95
C PHE A 366 10.67 8.83 -2.99
N THR A 367 10.76 9.44 -4.16
CA THR A 367 10.24 10.78 -4.41
C THR A 367 8.76 10.69 -4.77
N TRP A 368 7.92 11.45 -4.09
CA TRP A 368 6.51 11.65 -4.40
C TRP A 368 6.38 12.87 -5.32
N ALA A 369 6.20 12.65 -6.61
CA ALA A 369 6.11 13.72 -7.60
C ALA A 369 4.80 14.53 -7.46
N MET A 370 4.84 15.83 -7.78
CA MET A 370 3.62 16.65 -7.85
C MET A 370 2.70 16.23 -9.01
N ASN A 371 3.23 15.73 -10.13
CA ASN A 371 2.42 15.38 -11.30
C ASN A 371 3.13 14.29 -12.12
N GLU A 372 2.37 13.36 -12.74
CA GLU A 372 2.96 12.32 -13.63
C GLU A 372 3.74 12.90 -14.82
N ASN A 373 3.45 14.14 -15.23
CA ASN A 373 3.96 14.76 -16.46
C ASN A 373 5.10 15.78 -16.26
N GLN A 374 5.56 16.05 -15.03
CA GLN A 374 6.65 17.02 -14.79
C GLN A 374 7.76 16.41 -13.95
N ASN A 375 8.95 16.36 -14.55
CA ASN A 375 10.05 15.50 -14.12
C ASN A 375 10.93 16.07 -12.99
N PHE A 376 10.51 17.13 -12.27
CA PHE A 376 11.45 17.84 -11.37
C PHE A 376 10.89 18.41 -10.06
N ASP A 377 9.57 18.61 -9.90
CA ASP A 377 9.02 19.14 -8.64
C ASP A 377 8.42 18.01 -7.78
N ALA A 378 9.05 17.75 -6.64
CA ALA A 378 8.58 16.77 -5.66
C ALA A 378 7.55 17.41 -4.72
N ARG A 379 6.40 16.76 -4.52
CA ARG A 379 5.50 17.09 -3.41
C ARG A 379 6.14 16.72 -2.09
N PHE A 380 6.69 15.51 -2.05
CA PHE A 380 7.50 15.03 -0.94
C PHE A 380 8.77 14.38 -1.51
N PRO A 381 9.96 14.95 -1.29
CA PRO A 381 11.19 14.42 -1.87
C PRO A 381 11.61 13.11 -1.21
N PHE A 382 12.50 12.37 -1.89
CA PHE A 382 13.20 11.23 -1.27
C PHE A 382 13.78 11.61 0.10
N GLY A 383 13.61 10.73 1.08
CA GLY A 383 14.08 10.92 2.44
C GLY A 383 13.27 11.94 3.24
N HIS A 384 12.12 12.42 2.76
CA HIS A 384 11.24 13.34 3.49
C HIS A 384 10.48 12.63 4.63
N GLY A 385 10.29 13.33 5.73
CA GLY A 385 9.51 12.88 6.89
C GLY A 385 9.71 13.82 8.07
N LEU A 386 8.60 14.34 8.59
CA LEU A 386 8.59 15.30 9.69
C LEU A 386 8.62 14.60 11.04
N SER A 387 8.95 15.36 12.09
CA SER A 387 8.98 14.93 13.48
C SER A 387 8.24 15.93 14.36
N TYR A 388 7.76 15.50 15.53
CA TYR A 388 7.23 16.38 16.57
C TYR A 388 8.31 17.09 17.38
N THR A 389 9.59 16.85 17.08
CA THR A 389 10.69 17.66 17.59
C THR A 389 11.52 18.23 16.45
N THR A 390 12.41 19.16 16.76
CA THR A 390 13.30 19.80 15.78
C THR A 390 14.75 19.46 16.09
N PHE A 391 15.54 19.21 15.05
CA PHE A 391 16.96 18.91 15.15
C PHE A 391 17.82 20.02 14.56
N GLY A 392 18.75 20.53 15.37
CA GLY A 392 19.82 21.40 14.92
C GLY A 392 20.99 20.58 14.40
N ILE A 393 21.33 20.76 13.11
CA ILE A 393 22.52 20.17 12.50
C ILE A 393 23.66 21.19 12.59
N GLY A 394 24.74 20.80 13.27
CA GLY A 394 25.87 21.66 13.63
C GLY A 394 27.02 21.59 12.64
N LYS A 395 28.25 21.38 13.15
CA LYS A 395 29.46 21.37 12.30
C LYS A 395 29.62 20.03 11.58
N LEU A 396 30.02 20.09 10.30
CA LEU A 396 30.55 18.96 9.52
C LEU A 396 32.07 19.05 9.40
N MET A 397 32.76 17.97 9.78
CA MET A 397 34.20 17.80 9.60
C MET A 397 34.48 16.57 8.73
N MET A 398 35.43 16.71 7.81
CA MET A 398 35.89 15.61 6.95
C MET A 398 37.32 15.27 7.33
N ASN A 399 37.55 14.02 7.72
CA ASN A 399 38.89 13.51 8.03
C ASN A 399 39.18 12.30 7.15
N ARG A 400 40.41 12.16 6.64
CA ARG A 400 40.82 10.93 5.97
C ARG A 400 40.90 9.79 6.99
N SER A 401 40.44 8.61 6.61
CA SER A 401 40.54 7.42 7.44
C SER A 401 42.00 7.00 7.57
N ARG A 402 42.42 6.60 8.78
CA ARG A 402 43.82 6.25 9.07
C ARG A 402 44.29 5.00 8.33
N ASP A 403 43.35 4.10 8.03
CA ASP A 403 43.57 2.88 7.26
C ASP A 403 43.61 3.13 5.74
N GLY A 404 43.49 4.38 5.30
CA GLY A 404 43.50 4.73 3.89
C GLY A 404 42.21 4.36 3.15
N SER A 405 41.16 3.88 3.82
CA SER A 405 39.92 3.39 3.18
C SER A 405 39.01 4.46 2.57
N GLY A 406 39.31 5.75 2.78
CA GLY A 406 38.52 6.88 2.31
C GLY A 406 38.45 8.01 3.34
N TRP A 407 37.23 8.48 3.63
CA TRP A 407 36.97 9.56 4.56
C TRP A 407 35.98 9.15 5.66
N THR A 408 35.99 9.92 6.74
CA THR A 408 34.95 9.92 7.77
C THR A 408 34.36 11.32 7.85
N ALA A 409 33.05 11.42 7.60
CA ALA A 409 32.24 12.61 7.85
C ALA A 409 31.80 12.61 9.31
N THR A 410 32.18 13.63 10.08
CA THR A 410 31.80 13.80 11.48
C THR A 410 30.83 14.98 11.60
N VAL A 411 29.59 14.69 11.98
CA VAL A 411 28.49 15.67 12.03
C VAL A 411 28.00 15.81 13.47
N GLU A 412 27.85 17.05 13.93
CA GLU A 412 27.15 17.32 15.18
C GLU A 412 25.64 17.43 14.94
N ILE A 413 24.85 16.78 15.79
CA ILE A 413 23.39 16.87 15.78
C ILE A 413 22.88 17.10 17.20
N ARG A 414 21.88 17.96 17.34
CA ARG A 414 21.25 18.28 18.62
C ARG A 414 19.74 18.28 18.47
N ASN A 415 19.03 17.68 19.41
CA ASN A 415 17.59 17.90 19.54
C ASN A 415 17.38 19.25 20.23
N VAL A 416 16.74 20.18 19.54
CA VAL A 416 16.47 21.55 20.01
C VAL A 416 15.00 21.78 20.35
N GLY A 417 14.15 20.77 20.16
CA GLY A 417 12.77 20.79 20.63
C GLY A 417 12.63 20.25 22.06
N ASP A 418 11.37 20.00 22.43
CA ASP A 418 10.92 19.63 23.77
C ASP A 418 10.54 18.14 23.90
N ARG A 419 10.54 17.40 22.79
CA ARG A 419 10.24 15.96 22.74
C ARG A 419 11.45 15.13 22.34
N ALA A 420 11.55 13.92 22.87
CA ALA A 420 12.50 12.94 22.35
C ALA A 420 12.13 12.57 20.92
N GLY A 421 13.12 12.24 20.09
CA GLY A 421 12.88 11.83 18.72
C GLY A 421 14.13 11.27 18.06
N THR A 422 13.93 10.66 16.90
CA THR A 422 14.99 10.14 16.04
C THR A 422 15.08 10.97 14.77
N GLU A 423 16.29 11.28 14.34
CA GLU A 423 16.54 11.92 13.04
C GLU A 423 17.44 11.04 12.18
N THR A 424 17.23 11.09 10.87
CA THR A 424 18.02 10.36 9.87
C THR A 424 18.93 11.33 9.14
N LEU A 425 20.21 11.32 9.50
CA LEU A 425 21.25 12.03 8.75
C LEU A 425 21.50 11.30 7.43
N GLN A 426 21.26 11.98 6.31
CA GLN A 426 21.47 11.46 4.96
C GLN A 426 22.74 12.10 4.37
N LEU A 427 23.68 11.25 3.93
CA LEU A 427 24.93 11.66 3.32
C LEU A 427 24.87 11.41 1.81
N TYR A 428 24.94 12.50 1.06
CA TYR A 428 25.00 12.48 -0.39
C TYR A 428 26.39 12.86 -0.89
N VAL A 429 26.77 12.30 -2.03
CA VAL A 429 27.95 12.68 -2.79
C VAL A 429 27.50 13.32 -4.10
N ARG A 430 28.19 14.39 -4.49
CA ARG A 430 28.04 15.04 -5.80
C ARG A 430 29.40 15.30 -6.41
N ASN A 431 29.59 14.82 -7.64
CA ASN A 431 30.66 15.30 -8.52
C ASN A 431 30.15 16.57 -9.25
N PRO A 432 30.74 17.75 -9.04
CA PRO A 432 30.34 18.97 -9.74
C PRO A 432 30.90 19.05 -11.17
N GLU A 433 31.87 18.20 -11.53
CA GLU A 433 32.53 18.20 -12.84
C GLU A 433 32.03 17.07 -13.75
N SER A 434 31.09 16.23 -13.28
CA SER A 434 30.53 15.13 -14.07
C SER A 434 29.61 15.60 -15.19
N ASP A 435 29.63 14.86 -16.31
CA ASP A 435 28.76 15.07 -17.47
C ASP A 435 27.25 14.93 -17.16
N ALA A 436 26.43 15.35 -18.12
CA ALA A 436 24.98 15.14 -18.10
C ALA A 436 24.66 13.64 -18.01
N GLY A 437 24.09 13.20 -16.88
CA GLY A 437 23.73 11.79 -16.64
C GLY A 437 24.12 11.26 -15.27
N VAL A 438 25.01 11.94 -14.53
CA VAL A 438 25.31 11.61 -13.12
C VAL A 438 24.30 12.28 -12.18
N ALA A 439 23.85 11.55 -11.17
CA ALA A 439 22.89 12.05 -10.20
C ALA A 439 23.41 13.32 -9.50
N GLU A 440 22.58 14.38 -9.43
CA GLU A 440 22.96 15.62 -8.75
C GLU A 440 23.26 15.43 -7.25
N LYS A 441 22.65 14.42 -6.64
CA LYS A 441 22.83 14.00 -5.25
C LYS A 441 22.69 12.48 -5.23
N ASP A 442 23.78 11.78 -4.97
CA ASP A 442 23.79 10.32 -4.86
C ASP A 442 23.89 9.93 -3.38
N LEU A 443 22.86 9.26 -2.84
CA LEU A 443 22.85 8.85 -1.44
C LEU A 443 23.86 7.71 -1.23
N LYS A 444 24.85 7.93 -0.38
CA LYS A 444 25.91 6.93 -0.11
C LYS A 444 25.82 6.31 1.27
N ALA A 445 25.24 7.01 2.23
CA ALA A 445 25.04 6.50 3.57
C ALA A 445 23.93 7.27 4.28
N PHE A 446 23.34 6.64 5.30
CA PHE A 446 22.48 7.32 6.25
C PHE A 446 22.72 6.81 7.67
N LYS A 447 22.37 7.61 8.66
CA LYS A 447 22.48 7.23 10.08
C LYS A 447 21.32 7.79 10.89
N MET A 448 20.56 6.89 11.51
CA MET A 448 19.53 7.24 12.49
C MET A 448 20.15 7.58 13.84
N VAL A 449 19.64 8.64 14.48
CA VAL A 449 20.16 9.17 15.74
C VAL A 449 19.01 9.58 16.65
N THR A 450 18.75 8.78 17.68
CA THR A 450 17.77 9.12 18.73
C THR A 450 18.39 10.07 19.75
N LEU A 451 17.66 11.14 20.06
CA LEU A 451 18.07 12.20 20.97
C LEU A 451 16.91 12.64 21.89
N PHE A 452 17.19 12.74 23.19
CA PHE A 452 16.30 13.40 24.15
C PHE A 452 16.34 14.93 23.99
N PRO A 453 15.34 15.68 24.50
CA PRO A 453 15.32 17.14 24.45
C PRO A 453 16.63 17.76 24.94
N GLY A 454 17.19 18.67 24.14
CA GLY A 454 18.45 19.34 24.43
C GLY A 454 19.72 18.50 24.26
N GLN A 455 19.61 17.17 24.02
CA GLN A 455 20.76 16.28 23.87
C GLN A 455 21.51 16.55 22.56
N LYS A 456 22.84 16.56 22.64
CA LYS A 456 23.76 16.68 21.50
C LYS A 456 24.57 15.39 21.33
N LYS A 457 24.75 14.94 20.09
CA LYS A 457 25.67 13.85 19.72
C LYS A 457 26.55 14.27 18.54
N THR A 458 27.70 13.62 18.45
CA THR A 458 28.60 13.70 17.30
C THR A 458 28.60 12.35 16.60
N VAL A 459 28.28 12.34 15.32
CA VAL A 459 28.02 11.14 14.53
C VAL A 459 29.09 11.01 13.46
N ALA A 460 29.72 9.84 13.39
CA ALA A 460 30.69 9.51 12.37
C ALA A 460 30.04 8.63 11.29
N ILE A 461 30.15 9.06 10.03
CA ILE A 461 29.66 8.35 8.85
C ILE A 461 30.86 8.07 7.95
N LYS A 462 31.06 6.80 7.58
CA LYS A 462 32.13 6.40 6.67
C LYS A 462 31.77 6.78 5.23
N VAL A 463 32.76 7.27 4.50
CA VAL A 463 32.67 7.60 3.06
C VAL A 463 33.83 6.86 2.37
N PRO A 464 33.68 5.56 2.08
CA PRO A 464 34.71 4.78 1.38
C PRO A 464 34.92 5.28 -0.06
N TYR A 465 36.01 4.89 -0.71
CA TYR A 465 36.23 5.26 -2.13
C TYR A 465 35.13 4.78 -3.07
N SER A 466 34.51 3.63 -2.78
CA SER A 466 33.33 3.15 -3.52
C SER A 466 32.13 4.12 -3.49
N SER A 467 32.13 5.09 -2.57
CA SER A 467 31.15 6.19 -2.57
C SER A 467 31.33 7.18 -3.72
N PHE A 468 32.44 7.14 -4.44
CA PHE A 468 32.73 8.03 -5.57
C PHE A 468 32.71 7.29 -6.92
N GLU A 469 32.50 5.97 -6.89
CA GLU A 469 32.44 5.14 -8.09
C GLU A 469 31.20 5.42 -8.92
N TYR A 470 31.38 5.51 -10.23
CA TYR A 470 30.33 5.45 -11.24
C TYR A 470 30.62 4.28 -12.21
N TYR A 471 29.61 3.89 -12.99
CA TYR A 471 29.82 2.91 -14.05
C TYR A 471 30.18 3.62 -15.34
N ASP A 472 31.39 3.39 -15.83
CA ASP A 472 31.82 3.88 -17.13
C ASP A 472 31.40 2.87 -18.22
N ALA A 473 30.49 3.29 -19.09
CA ALA A 473 29.97 2.46 -20.16
C ALA A 473 31.04 2.16 -21.23
N GLU A 474 32.00 3.07 -21.45
CA GLU A 474 33.04 2.89 -22.46
C GLU A 474 34.03 1.79 -22.06
N SER A 475 34.53 1.83 -20.82
CA SER A 475 35.40 0.77 -20.30
C SER A 475 34.66 -0.43 -19.71
N SER A 476 33.32 -0.37 -19.63
CA SER A 476 32.47 -1.41 -19.02
C SER A 476 32.87 -1.77 -17.58
N SER A 477 33.37 -0.79 -16.82
CA SER A 477 33.93 -1.00 -15.48
C SER A 477 33.56 0.13 -14.50
N ARG A 478 33.85 -0.07 -13.21
CA ARG A 478 33.67 0.96 -12.17
C ARG A 478 34.86 1.89 -12.17
N ALA A 479 34.61 3.19 -12.33
CA ALA A 479 35.64 4.22 -12.38
C ALA A 479 35.42 5.27 -11.28
N ILE A 480 36.51 5.94 -10.90
CA ILE A 480 36.53 7.08 -10.00
C ILE A 480 37.37 8.18 -10.67
N ASP A 481 36.80 9.36 -10.84
CA ASP A 481 37.53 10.51 -11.36
C ASP A 481 38.24 11.27 -10.23
N PRO A 482 39.49 11.73 -10.42
CA PRO A 482 40.07 12.72 -9.53
C PRO A 482 39.34 14.05 -9.68
N GLY A 483 39.18 14.80 -8.59
CA GLY A 483 38.52 16.09 -8.64
C GLY A 483 37.94 16.55 -7.31
N LYS A 484 37.19 17.65 -7.36
CA LYS A 484 36.54 18.22 -6.17
C LYS A 484 35.16 17.65 -5.98
N TYR A 485 34.96 16.81 -4.98
CA TYR A 485 33.64 16.27 -4.65
C TYR A 485 32.96 17.10 -3.55
N ARG A 486 31.63 17.26 -3.66
CA ARG A 486 30.82 17.82 -2.58
C ARG A 486 30.20 16.67 -1.77
N ILE A 487 30.42 16.72 -0.47
CA ILE A 487 29.75 15.88 0.53
C ILE A 487 28.62 16.72 1.12
N LEU A 488 27.39 16.26 0.97
CA LEU A 488 26.19 16.95 1.44
C LEU A 488 25.58 16.16 2.59
N ILE A 489 25.22 16.85 3.67
CA ILE A 489 24.47 16.28 4.79
C ILE A 489 23.11 16.95 4.83
N GLY A 490 22.06 16.15 4.75
CA GLY A 490 20.67 16.59 4.82
C GLY A 490 19.82 15.68 5.70
N THR A 491 18.57 16.09 5.85
CA THR A 491 17.50 15.33 6.52
C THR A 491 16.42 14.86 5.53
N SER A 492 16.51 15.32 4.28
CA SER A 492 15.87 14.79 3.07
C SER A 492 16.73 15.17 1.85
N ALA A 493 16.40 14.66 0.65
CA ALA A 493 17.12 15.02 -0.57
C ALA A 493 17.03 16.53 -0.91
N GLU A 494 15.97 17.22 -0.49
CA GLU A 494 15.83 18.67 -0.69
C GLU A 494 16.21 19.50 0.53
N ASP A 495 16.24 18.91 1.72
CA ASP A 495 16.62 19.59 2.96
C ASP A 495 18.11 19.37 3.31
N ILE A 496 18.98 19.90 2.45
CA ILE A 496 20.43 19.87 2.64
C ILE A 496 20.85 20.94 3.65
N LYS A 497 21.43 20.51 4.77
CA LYS A 497 21.84 21.38 5.89
C LYS A 497 23.28 21.85 5.76
N LEU A 498 24.18 20.96 5.33
CA LEU A 498 25.62 21.23 5.25
C LEU A 498 26.21 20.71 3.95
N ILE A 499 27.19 21.44 3.43
CA ILE A 499 27.98 21.03 2.27
C ILE A 499 29.46 21.22 2.60
N LYS A 500 30.28 20.20 2.32
CA LYS A 500 31.74 20.28 2.41
C LYS A 500 32.38 19.77 1.13
N THR A 501 33.35 20.50 0.61
CA THR A 501 34.15 20.03 -0.52
C THR A 501 35.37 19.26 -0.01
N ILE A 502 35.64 18.13 -0.64
CA ILE A 502 36.88 17.37 -0.52
C ILE A 502 37.57 17.31 -1.89
N GLU A 503 38.88 17.09 -1.89
CA GLU A 503 39.68 16.87 -3.10
C GLU A 503 40.09 15.39 -3.16
N LEU A 504 39.67 14.70 -4.22
CA LEU A 504 40.09 13.36 -4.59
C LEU A 504 41.28 13.49 -5.55
N ARG A 505 42.45 13.00 -5.16
CA ARG A 505 43.65 13.06 -6.00
C ARG A 505 43.91 11.71 -6.64
N GLN A 506 44.52 11.72 -7.83
CA GLN A 506 44.85 10.49 -8.56
C GLN A 506 45.67 9.51 -7.68
N GLU A 507 46.68 10.04 -6.97
CA GLU A 507 47.51 9.27 -6.02
C GLU A 507 46.72 8.47 -4.99
N TYR A 508 45.51 8.92 -4.62
CA TYR A 508 44.65 8.27 -3.64
C TYR A 508 43.76 7.19 -4.25
N ILE A 509 43.38 7.40 -5.50
CA ILE A 509 42.57 6.47 -6.29
C ILE A 509 43.43 5.25 -6.68
N ASP A 510 44.66 5.50 -7.13
CA ASP A 510 45.62 4.43 -7.49
C ASP A 510 45.87 3.50 -6.28
N GLN A 511 46.09 4.07 -5.09
CA GLN A 511 46.26 3.29 -3.85
C GLN A 511 45.06 2.43 -3.49
N TYR A 512 43.84 2.88 -3.81
CA TYR A 512 42.62 2.12 -3.55
C TYR A 512 42.49 0.92 -4.50
N TYR A 513 42.77 1.12 -5.79
CA TYR A 513 42.77 0.04 -6.79
C TYR A 513 43.92 -0.94 -6.61
N ASP A 514 45.08 -0.53 -6.07
CA ASP A 514 46.18 -1.46 -5.78
C ASP A 514 45.85 -2.42 -4.62
N GLN A 515 44.86 -2.08 -3.77
CA GLN A 515 44.51 -2.84 -2.57
C GLN A 515 43.28 -3.75 -2.75
N ASN A 516 42.52 -3.63 -3.84
CA ASN A 516 41.26 -4.36 -4.09
C ASN A 516 41.25 -4.91 -5.51
#